data_AF-A0A8I2FXZ5-F1
#
_entry.id   AF-A0A8I2FXZ5-F1
#
_cell.length_a   1.000
_cell.length_b   1.000
_cell.length_c   1.000
_cell.angle_alpha   90.00
_cell.angle_beta   90.00
_cell.angle_gamma   90.00
#
_symmetry.space_group_name_H-M   'P 1'
#
loop_
_entity.id
_entity.type
_entity.pdbx_description
1 polymer ?
#
loop_
_entity_poly.entity_id
_entity_poly.type
_entity_poly.pdbx_seq_one_letter_code
_entity_poly.pdbx_strand_id
1 'polypeptide(L)'
;MMKNSSKIKSGVGRNFMRKITGTIFGLVLMVFLASGASAATIGLFEWAININSAIMDRAVVDGTPFDPIPPEVDVTSFDELSGLGSIIVTLTNMEASPTDNFVAAFFDHEIDESINTFFNENGETGGVAAAGQSWEIDEPGYAFGDIFDNFLASTLDNINAINTTNYSFGEDVSMAMGWNFVLGVGETAVLTFNLTITEPTGFFLRHFDPESIAGDVFNPPDPDANVYLSSSLRIPEPFTTTMLLLAGGYIGLLGFNRRRNRP
;
A
#
# COMPACT_ATOMS: atom_id res chain seq x y z
N MET A 1 75.66 56.18 -14.56
CA MET A 1 74.33 56.39 -15.19
C MET A 1 73.61 55.04 -15.22
N MET A 2 72.77 54.77 -14.22
CA MET A 2 72.08 53.48 -14.00
C MET A 2 70.94 53.30 -15.01
N LYS A 3 70.87 52.15 -15.68
CA LYS A 3 69.67 51.65 -16.36
C LYS A 3 69.14 50.43 -15.60
N ASN A 4 68.09 50.61 -14.82
CA ASN A 4 67.32 49.52 -14.22
C ASN A 4 66.33 48.96 -15.27
N SER A 5 66.50 47.70 -15.65
CA SER A 5 65.55 46.95 -16.47
C SER A 5 64.70 46.08 -15.54
N SER A 6 63.43 46.46 -15.39
CA SER A 6 62.40 45.68 -14.70
C SER A 6 61.91 44.55 -15.60
N LYS A 7 62.17 43.30 -15.22
CA LYS A 7 61.54 42.10 -15.80
C LYS A 7 60.30 41.74 -15.00
N ILE A 8 59.12 42.07 -15.53
CA ILE A 8 57.83 41.59 -15.01
C ILE A 8 57.68 40.11 -15.40
N LYS A 9 57.65 39.21 -14.41
CA LYS A 9 57.46 37.76 -14.60
C LYS A 9 55.99 37.45 -14.92
N SER A 10 55.70 37.09 -16.17
CA SER A 10 54.36 36.67 -16.68
C SER A 10 53.97 35.23 -16.31
N GLY A 11 54.34 34.74 -15.12
CA GLY A 11 54.21 33.34 -14.73
C GLY A 11 52.87 32.93 -14.10
N VAL A 12 52.05 33.90 -13.66
CA VAL A 12 50.91 33.60 -12.77
C VAL A 12 49.63 33.19 -13.55
N GLY A 13 49.44 33.65 -14.80
CA GLY A 13 48.20 33.41 -15.54
C GLY A 13 48.00 31.99 -16.09
N ARG A 14 49.07 31.29 -16.49
CA ARG A 14 48.97 29.99 -17.18
C ARG A 14 48.63 28.81 -16.27
N ASN A 15 49.08 28.85 -15.01
CA ASN A 15 48.80 27.77 -14.05
C ASN A 15 47.42 27.91 -13.41
N PHE A 16 46.86 29.13 -13.34
CA PHE A 16 45.51 29.37 -12.84
C PHE A 16 44.44 28.92 -13.85
N MET A 17 44.63 29.22 -15.14
CA MET A 17 43.69 28.80 -16.20
C MET A 17 43.64 27.27 -16.37
N ARG A 18 44.77 26.56 -16.31
CA ARG A 18 44.82 25.07 -16.41
C ARG A 18 44.06 24.35 -15.29
N LYS A 19 44.01 24.93 -14.08
CA LYS A 19 43.25 24.36 -12.97
C LYS A 19 41.74 24.55 -13.17
N ILE A 20 41.31 25.69 -13.69
CA ILE A 20 39.90 25.98 -13.96
C ILE A 20 39.34 25.09 -15.08
N THR A 21 40.10 24.85 -16.16
CA THR A 21 39.63 24.00 -17.27
C THR A 21 39.51 22.53 -16.87
N GLY A 22 40.43 22.01 -16.05
CA GLY A 22 40.38 20.63 -15.54
C GLY A 22 39.19 20.39 -14.61
N THR A 23 38.87 21.34 -13.73
CA THR A 23 37.72 21.23 -12.83
C THR A 23 36.40 21.31 -13.58
N ILE A 24 36.27 22.20 -14.58
CA ILE A 24 35.04 22.30 -15.38
C ILE A 24 34.81 21.03 -16.22
N PHE A 25 35.87 20.45 -16.81
CA PHE A 25 35.74 19.21 -17.59
C PHE A 25 35.36 18.00 -16.71
N GLY A 26 35.91 17.92 -15.48
CA GLY A 26 35.51 16.88 -14.51
C GLY A 26 34.07 17.03 -14.01
N LEU A 27 33.58 18.26 -13.86
CA LEU A 27 32.21 18.52 -13.41
C LEU A 27 31.18 18.26 -14.51
N VAL A 28 31.52 18.58 -15.78
CA VAL A 28 30.69 18.21 -16.94
C VAL A 28 30.66 16.69 -17.14
N LEU A 29 31.78 15.98 -16.95
CA LEU A 29 31.82 14.52 -17.04
C LEU A 29 30.99 13.82 -15.94
N MET A 30 30.95 14.38 -14.72
CA MET A 30 30.10 13.85 -13.64
C MET A 30 28.60 14.06 -13.91
N VAL A 31 28.21 15.16 -14.57
CA VAL A 31 26.81 15.41 -14.94
C VAL A 31 26.33 14.46 -16.06
N PHE A 32 27.22 14.02 -16.96
CA PHE A 32 26.88 13.03 -17.99
C PHE A 32 26.90 11.57 -17.50
N LEU A 33 27.48 11.30 -16.33
CA LEU A 33 27.47 9.97 -15.70
C LEU A 33 26.36 9.81 -14.66
N ALA A 34 25.60 10.87 -14.36
CA ALA A 34 24.40 10.79 -13.56
C ALA A 34 23.22 10.38 -14.46
N SER A 35 23.22 9.13 -14.94
CA SER A 35 21.95 8.49 -15.27
C SER A 35 21.12 8.47 -13.98
N GLY A 36 19.99 9.16 -13.96
CA GLY A 36 19.06 9.03 -12.84
C GLY A 36 18.60 7.59 -12.77
N ALA A 37 18.62 7.01 -11.57
CA ALA A 37 17.86 5.79 -11.34
C ALA A 37 16.39 6.10 -11.65
N SER A 38 15.77 5.32 -12.54
CA SER A 38 14.32 5.33 -12.72
C SER A 38 13.73 4.40 -11.69
N ALA A 39 12.67 4.81 -11.01
CA ALA A 39 11.87 3.86 -10.23
C ALA A 39 11.06 2.98 -11.19
N ALA A 40 10.75 1.76 -10.75
CA ALA A 40 9.76 0.90 -11.39
C ALA A 40 8.42 1.63 -11.55
N THR A 41 7.74 1.37 -12.66
CA THR A 41 6.40 1.86 -12.92
C THR A 41 5.41 0.89 -12.28
N ILE A 42 4.59 1.36 -11.34
CA ILE A 42 3.52 0.58 -10.74
C ILE A 42 2.20 1.05 -11.34
N GLY A 43 1.50 0.14 -12.03
CA GLY A 43 0.15 0.32 -12.52
C GLY A 43 -0.84 -0.51 -11.72
N LEU A 44 -2.08 -0.04 -11.64
CA LEU A 44 -3.20 -0.86 -11.18
C LEU A 44 -4.01 -1.33 -12.39
N PHE A 45 -4.12 -2.64 -12.55
CA PHE A 45 -4.95 -3.24 -13.59
C PHE A 45 -6.41 -3.31 -13.13
N GLU A 46 -6.66 -3.89 -11.96
CA GLU A 46 -7.99 -4.12 -11.41
C GLU A 46 -8.03 -3.97 -9.90
N TRP A 47 -9.17 -3.54 -9.37
CA TRP A 47 -9.46 -3.64 -7.95
C TRP A 47 -10.94 -3.79 -7.69
N ALA A 48 -11.27 -4.46 -6.58
CA ALA A 48 -12.64 -4.68 -6.17
C ALA A 48 -12.79 -4.63 -4.64
N ILE A 49 -14.01 -4.35 -4.19
CA ILE A 49 -14.40 -4.39 -2.77
C ILE A 49 -15.60 -5.32 -2.62
N ASN A 50 -15.51 -6.26 -1.68
CA ASN A 50 -16.61 -7.12 -1.29
C ASN A 50 -17.10 -6.70 0.09
N ILE A 51 -18.35 -6.25 0.19
CA ILE A 51 -19.02 -5.97 1.47
C ILE A 51 -20.23 -6.90 1.56
N ASN A 52 -20.17 -7.92 2.40
CA ASN A 52 -21.27 -8.87 2.61
C ASN A 52 -21.83 -9.45 1.30
N SER A 53 -20.94 -9.85 0.38
CA SER A 53 -21.26 -10.34 -0.97
C SER A 53 -21.84 -9.30 -1.93
N ALA A 54 -21.95 -8.03 -1.54
CA ALA A 54 -22.16 -6.93 -2.46
C ALA A 54 -20.79 -6.50 -3.00
N ILE A 55 -20.58 -6.76 -4.29
CA ILE A 55 -19.33 -6.49 -4.98
C ILE A 55 -19.40 -5.11 -5.61
N MET A 56 -18.39 -4.30 -5.35
CA MET A 56 -18.03 -3.15 -6.15
C MET A 56 -16.82 -3.56 -6.96
N ASP A 57 -17.00 -3.67 -8.27
CA ASP A 57 -15.92 -3.99 -9.20
C ASP A 57 -15.54 -2.74 -10.02
N ARG A 58 -14.23 -2.48 -10.10
CA ARG A 58 -13.66 -1.40 -10.89
C ARG A 58 -12.76 -1.94 -12.00
N ALA A 59 -13.05 -3.12 -12.54
CA ALA A 59 -12.44 -3.59 -13.77
C ALA A 59 -12.95 -2.80 -14.99
N VAL A 60 -12.06 -2.34 -15.88
CA VAL A 60 -12.47 -1.89 -17.22
C VAL A 60 -12.66 -3.13 -18.09
N VAL A 61 -13.66 -3.95 -17.79
CA VAL A 61 -14.05 -5.05 -18.67
C VAL A 61 -15.09 -4.49 -19.64
N ASP A 62 -14.79 -4.56 -20.95
CA ASP A 62 -15.73 -4.30 -22.04
C ASP A 62 -16.35 -2.89 -22.16
N GLY A 63 -15.76 -1.87 -21.51
CA GLY A 63 -16.21 -0.49 -21.62
C GLY A 63 -17.57 -0.22 -20.94
N THR A 64 -18.00 -1.09 -20.04
CA THR A 64 -19.09 -0.78 -19.12
C THR A 64 -18.65 0.28 -18.12
N PRO A 65 -19.54 1.24 -17.76
CA PRO A 65 -19.22 2.18 -16.70
C PRO A 65 -18.95 1.41 -15.40
N PHE A 66 -17.93 1.85 -14.66
CA PHE A 66 -17.62 1.35 -13.32
C PHE A 66 -18.86 1.34 -12.42
N ASP A 67 -18.94 0.35 -11.52
CA ASP A 67 -19.94 0.38 -10.47
C ASP A 67 -19.80 1.66 -9.64
N PRO A 68 -20.93 2.30 -9.26
CA PRO A 68 -20.87 3.46 -8.40
C PRO A 68 -20.27 3.07 -7.05
N ILE A 69 -19.34 3.89 -6.56
CA ILE A 69 -18.71 3.69 -5.25
C ILE A 69 -19.80 3.71 -4.17
N PRO A 70 -19.96 2.63 -3.36
CA PRO A 70 -20.92 2.61 -2.27
C PRO A 70 -20.66 3.75 -1.28
N PRO A 71 -21.71 4.33 -0.65
CA PRO A 71 -21.54 5.44 0.28
C PRO A 71 -20.71 5.08 1.54
N GLU A 72 -20.56 3.79 1.83
CA GLU A 72 -19.73 3.26 2.92
C GLU A 72 -18.23 3.24 2.57
N VAL A 73 -17.85 3.43 1.30
CA VAL A 73 -16.47 3.33 0.80
C VAL A 73 -15.93 4.73 0.46
N ASP A 74 -14.80 5.08 1.06
CA ASP A 74 -14.05 6.30 0.78
C ASP A 74 -12.72 5.96 0.08
N VAL A 75 -12.58 6.43 -1.16
CA VAL A 75 -11.39 6.27 -2.01
C VAL A 75 -10.67 7.59 -2.25
N THR A 76 -10.99 8.65 -1.51
CA THR A 76 -10.42 9.99 -1.76
C THR A 76 -8.89 10.06 -1.64
N SER A 77 -8.30 9.10 -0.91
CA SER A 77 -6.86 8.95 -0.72
C SER A 77 -6.26 7.78 -1.52
N PHE A 78 -7.01 7.23 -2.48
CA PHE A 78 -6.58 6.14 -3.35
C PHE A 78 -6.34 6.67 -4.77
N ASP A 79 -5.15 6.45 -5.31
CA ASP A 79 -4.84 6.78 -6.70
C ASP A 79 -5.17 5.58 -7.58
N GLU A 80 -6.29 5.63 -8.30
CA GLU A 80 -6.75 4.52 -9.15
C GLU A 80 -5.82 4.22 -10.34
N LEU A 81 -4.83 5.09 -10.65
CA LEU A 81 -3.86 4.80 -11.72
C LEU A 81 -2.70 3.93 -11.22
N SER A 82 -2.17 4.23 -10.03
CA SER A 82 -1.07 3.45 -9.43
C SER A 82 -1.55 2.37 -8.46
N GLY A 83 -2.79 2.45 -8.02
CA GLY A 83 -3.37 1.63 -6.95
C GLY A 83 -2.70 1.84 -5.60
N LEU A 84 -2.00 2.95 -5.40
CA LEU A 84 -1.39 3.31 -4.13
C LEU A 84 -2.32 4.22 -3.33
N GLY A 85 -2.19 4.16 -2.00
CA GLY A 85 -2.94 5.02 -1.09
C GLY A 85 -3.81 4.23 -0.12
N SER A 86 -5.02 4.70 0.15
CA SER A 86 -5.91 4.07 1.12
C SER A 86 -7.36 4.07 0.72
N ILE A 87 -8.01 2.92 0.95
CA ILE A 87 -9.45 2.74 0.85
C ILE A 87 -9.99 2.52 2.27
N ILE A 88 -11.00 3.30 2.63
CA ILE A 88 -11.63 3.23 3.96
C ILE A 88 -13.07 2.74 3.79
N VAL A 89 -13.46 1.72 4.57
CA VAL A 89 -14.83 1.21 4.61
C VAL A 89 -15.43 1.47 5.99
N THR A 90 -16.57 2.15 6.05
CA THR A 90 -17.27 2.45 7.30
C THR A 90 -18.64 1.77 7.33
N LEU A 91 -18.79 0.76 8.19
CA LEU A 91 -20.05 0.02 8.35
C LEU A 91 -20.66 0.29 9.72
N THR A 92 -21.95 0.58 9.77
CA THR A 92 -22.69 0.71 11.03
C THR A 92 -23.82 -0.30 11.05
N ASN A 93 -23.91 -1.09 12.12
CA ASN A 93 -25.03 -2.00 12.28
C ASN A 93 -26.26 -1.23 12.79
N MET A 94 -27.22 -1.00 11.88
CA MET A 94 -28.50 -0.36 12.18
C MET A 94 -29.62 -1.38 12.45
N GLU A 95 -29.33 -2.67 12.43
CA GLU A 95 -30.28 -3.74 12.67
C GLU A 95 -30.61 -3.90 14.16
N ALA A 96 -31.69 -4.62 14.45
CA ALA A 96 -32.15 -4.86 15.83
C ALA A 96 -31.34 -5.91 16.60
N SER A 97 -30.37 -6.57 15.96
CA SER A 97 -29.53 -7.62 16.53
C SER A 97 -28.09 -7.49 16.02
N PRO A 98 -27.10 -8.11 16.69
CA PRO A 98 -25.75 -8.21 16.16
C PRO A 98 -25.74 -8.82 14.75
N THR A 99 -24.84 -8.34 13.90
CA THR A 99 -24.67 -8.81 12.51
C THR A 99 -23.24 -9.31 12.29
N ASP A 100 -23.14 -10.46 11.61
CA ASP A 100 -21.88 -10.92 11.03
C ASP A 100 -21.60 -10.10 9.77
N ASN A 101 -20.35 -9.64 9.64
CA ASN A 101 -19.92 -8.84 8.50
C ASN A 101 -18.64 -9.42 7.91
N PHE A 102 -18.56 -9.39 6.58
CA PHE A 102 -17.37 -9.64 5.80
C PHE A 102 -17.07 -8.41 4.94
N VAL A 103 -15.82 -7.94 5.02
CA VAL A 103 -15.32 -6.89 4.12
C VAL A 103 -13.95 -7.31 3.60
N ALA A 104 -13.79 -7.32 2.28
CA ALA A 104 -12.51 -7.59 1.64
C ALA A 104 -12.21 -6.61 0.51
N ALA A 105 -10.93 -6.51 0.18
CA ALA A 105 -10.42 -5.78 -0.98
C ALA A 105 -9.52 -6.71 -1.80
N PHE A 106 -9.62 -6.57 -3.12
CA PHE A 106 -8.83 -7.26 -4.14
C PHE A 106 -8.07 -6.21 -4.95
N PHE A 107 -6.82 -6.48 -5.28
CA PHE A 107 -5.97 -5.62 -6.09
C PHE A 107 -5.11 -6.46 -7.02
N ASP A 108 -5.06 -6.03 -8.27
CA ASP A 108 -4.25 -6.59 -9.33
C ASP A 108 -3.32 -5.50 -9.87
N HIS A 109 -2.04 -5.62 -9.54
CA HIS A 109 -1.01 -4.61 -9.82
C HIS A 109 -0.11 -5.10 -10.93
N GLU A 110 0.47 -4.17 -11.66
CA GLU A 110 1.37 -4.45 -12.77
C GLU A 110 2.66 -3.66 -12.54
N ILE A 111 3.79 -4.36 -12.34
CA ILE A 111 5.09 -3.76 -12.08
C ILE A 111 5.92 -3.80 -13.37
N ASP A 112 6.19 -2.63 -13.93
CA ASP A 112 6.98 -2.47 -15.15
C ASP A 112 6.50 -3.31 -16.35
N GLU A 113 5.22 -3.67 -16.43
CA GLU A 113 4.64 -4.56 -17.47
C GLU A 113 5.18 -4.30 -18.89
N SER A 114 5.23 -3.02 -19.30
CA SER A 114 5.69 -2.62 -20.65
C SER A 114 7.16 -2.94 -20.97
N ILE A 115 7.97 -3.21 -19.95
CA ILE A 115 9.41 -3.46 -20.02
C ILE A 115 9.76 -4.87 -19.52
N ASN A 116 9.09 -5.34 -18.46
CA ASN A 116 9.39 -6.60 -17.78
C ASN A 116 8.26 -7.64 -17.80
N THR A 117 7.16 -7.39 -18.53
CA THR A 117 5.97 -8.26 -18.60
C THR A 117 5.25 -8.43 -17.26
N PHE A 118 4.11 -9.12 -17.25
CA PHE A 118 3.26 -9.33 -16.07
C PHE A 118 3.46 -10.70 -15.40
N PHE A 119 4.13 -11.65 -16.06
CA PHE A 119 4.13 -13.07 -15.63
C PHE A 119 5.39 -13.50 -14.87
N ASN A 120 6.24 -12.58 -14.45
CA ASN A 120 7.48 -12.84 -13.71
C ASN A 120 7.49 -12.18 -12.32
N GLU A 121 6.30 -11.93 -11.78
CA GLU A 121 6.11 -11.29 -10.50
C GLU A 121 5.98 -12.33 -9.39
N ASN A 122 6.19 -11.89 -8.14
CA ASN A 122 6.18 -12.76 -6.98
C ASN A 122 5.39 -12.14 -5.82
N GLY A 123 4.77 -13.01 -5.04
CA GLY A 123 4.09 -12.63 -3.81
C GLY A 123 4.77 -13.18 -2.56
N GLU A 124 4.70 -12.45 -1.46
CA GLU A 124 5.06 -12.92 -0.12
C GLU A 124 4.18 -12.29 0.96
N THR A 125 4.28 -12.81 2.19
CA THR A 125 3.60 -12.22 3.35
C THR A 125 4.57 -11.96 4.47
N GLY A 126 4.30 -10.95 5.29
CA GLY A 126 5.02 -10.67 6.52
C GLY A 126 4.10 -10.47 7.72
N GLY A 127 4.63 -10.66 8.93
CA GLY A 127 3.89 -10.49 10.17
C GLY A 127 2.97 -11.66 10.54
N VAL A 128 1.92 -11.38 11.32
CA VAL A 128 0.94 -12.37 11.79
C VAL A 128 -0.47 -11.80 11.61
N ALA A 129 -1.28 -12.47 10.79
CA ALA A 129 -2.66 -12.07 10.57
C ALA A 129 -3.43 -11.99 11.89
N ALA A 130 -4.23 -10.94 12.03
CA ALA A 130 -5.05 -10.74 13.22
C ALA A 130 -6.25 -11.71 13.21
N ALA A 131 -6.88 -11.89 14.38
CA ALA A 131 -8.10 -12.69 14.46
C ALA A 131 -9.21 -12.07 13.59
N GLY A 132 -9.84 -12.91 12.76
CA GLY A 132 -10.86 -12.50 11.80
C GLY A 132 -10.31 -11.99 10.47
N GLN A 133 -9.01 -11.74 10.35
CA GLN A 133 -8.37 -11.36 9.09
C GLN A 133 -8.14 -12.60 8.22
N SER A 134 -8.52 -12.52 6.95
CA SER A 134 -8.22 -13.51 5.92
C SER A 134 -7.47 -12.85 4.76
N TRP A 135 -6.72 -13.62 3.99
CA TRP A 135 -5.93 -13.09 2.88
C TRP A 135 -5.65 -14.17 1.83
N GLU A 136 -5.20 -13.75 0.66
CA GLU A 136 -4.76 -14.66 -0.39
C GLU A 136 -3.82 -13.90 -1.34
N ILE A 137 -2.85 -14.61 -1.90
CA ILE A 137 -2.02 -14.14 -3.01
C ILE A 137 -2.08 -15.23 -4.07
N ASP A 138 -2.53 -14.88 -5.27
CA ASP A 138 -2.62 -15.83 -6.38
C ASP A 138 -2.66 -15.08 -7.72
N GLU A 139 -2.63 -15.83 -8.80
CA GLU A 139 -2.90 -15.36 -10.16
C GLU A 139 -4.35 -14.84 -10.25
N PRO A 140 -4.60 -13.68 -10.89
CA PRO A 140 -5.92 -13.03 -10.87
C PRO A 140 -7.06 -13.82 -11.55
N GLY A 141 -6.74 -14.82 -12.40
CA GLY A 141 -7.72 -15.79 -12.90
C GLY A 141 -7.66 -16.07 -14.41
N TYR A 142 -6.56 -15.73 -15.09
CA TYR A 142 -6.35 -16.01 -16.51
C TYR A 142 -6.08 -17.50 -16.80
N ALA A 143 -5.38 -18.20 -15.90
CA ALA A 143 -4.91 -19.56 -16.16
C ALA A 143 -5.26 -20.58 -15.08
N PHE A 144 -5.04 -20.26 -13.80
CA PHE A 144 -5.18 -21.25 -12.72
C PHE A 144 -5.45 -20.68 -11.33
N GLY A 145 -5.41 -19.36 -11.13
CA GLY A 145 -5.69 -18.79 -9.81
C GLY A 145 -7.18 -18.77 -9.49
N ASP A 146 -7.52 -18.91 -8.21
CA ASP A 146 -8.90 -18.89 -7.70
C ASP A 146 -9.19 -17.76 -6.71
N ILE A 147 -8.22 -16.86 -6.51
CA ILE A 147 -8.34 -15.71 -5.60
C ILE A 147 -9.54 -14.82 -5.85
N PHE A 148 -9.88 -14.52 -7.12
CA PHE A 148 -11.06 -13.70 -7.39
C PHE A 148 -12.35 -14.45 -7.06
N ASP A 149 -12.42 -15.75 -7.34
CA ASP A 149 -13.54 -16.61 -6.96
C ASP A 149 -13.69 -16.70 -5.43
N ASN A 150 -12.57 -16.90 -4.71
CA ASN A 150 -12.52 -16.92 -3.25
C ASN A 150 -12.89 -15.56 -2.66
N PHE A 151 -12.45 -14.47 -3.27
CA PHE A 151 -12.83 -13.11 -2.91
C PHE A 151 -14.35 -12.88 -3.06
N LEU A 152 -14.94 -13.24 -4.20
CA LEU A 152 -16.38 -13.13 -4.46
C LEU A 152 -17.19 -13.98 -3.47
N ALA A 153 -16.73 -15.21 -3.20
CA ALA A 153 -17.37 -16.15 -2.29
C ALA A 153 -17.16 -15.83 -0.81
N SER A 154 -16.31 -14.84 -0.47
CA SER A 154 -15.92 -14.51 0.92
C SER A 154 -15.18 -15.65 1.62
N THR A 155 -14.35 -16.39 0.89
CA THR A 155 -13.67 -17.62 1.33
C THR A 155 -12.16 -17.60 1.19
N LEU A 156 -11.52 -16.42 1.19
CA LEU A 156 -10.05 -16.27 1.15
C LEU A 156 -9.36 -17.25 2.10
N ASP A 157 -8.39 -18.01 1.58
CA ASP A 157 -7.96 -19.26 2.20
C ASP A 157 -6.66 -19.17 3.03
N ASN A 158 -6.01 -18.00 3.04
CA ASN A 158 -4.73 -17.72 3.71
C ASN A 158 -3.53 -18.45 3.10
N ILE A 159 -3.54 -18.60 1.78
CA ILE A 159 -2.46 -19.21 1.01
C ILE A 159 -1.82 -18.18 0.08
N ASN A 160 -0.52 -18.34 -0.12
CA ASN A 160 0.19 -17.77 -1.26
C ASN A 160 0.32 -18.89 -2.29
N ALA A 161 -0.50 -18.83 -3.33
CA ALA A 161 -0.65 -19.84 -4.36
C ALA A 161 0.24 -19.59 -5.59
N ILE A 162 1.06 -18.52 -5.58
CA ILE A 162 2.05 -18.24 -6.63
C ILE A 162 3.04 -19.40 -6.75
N ASN A 163 2.97 -20.10 -7.88
CA ASN A 163 3.67 -21.35 -8.08
C ASN A 163 5.10 -21.18 -8.62
N THR A 164 5.99 -20.75 -7.75
CA THR A 164 7.42 -20.59 -8.08
C THR A 164 8.16 -21.90 -8.39
N THR A 165 7.55 -23.06 -8.14
CA THR A 165 8.17 -24.37 -8.43
C THR A 165 7.99 -24.77 -9.89
N ASN A 166 6.80 -24.53 -10.45
CA ASN A 166 6.51 -24.81 -11.86
C ASN A 166 6.89 -23.62 -12.76
N TYR A 167 6.90 -22.42 -12.19
CA TYR A 167 7.20 -21.18 -12.89
C TYR A 167 8.32 -20.46 -12.16
N SER A 168 9.55 -20.87 -12.48
CA SER A 168 10.76 -20.42 -11.80
C SER A 168 11.04 -18.92 -11.92
N PHE A 169 10.28 -18.21 -12.76
CA PHE A 169 10.40 -16.78 -12.99
C PHE A 169 9.33 -15.96 -12.28
N GLY A 170 8.33 -16.58 -11.65
CA GLY A 170 7.15 -15.88 -11.13
C GLY A 170 5.90 -16.19 -11.96
N GLU A 171 4.82 -15.52 -11.60
CA GLU A 171 3.53 -15.52 -12.30
C GLU A 171 2.93 -14.11 -12.20
N ASP A 172 1.78 -13.90 -12.82
CA ASP A 172 0.93 -12.73 -12.55
C ASP A 172 0.46 -12.76 -11.08
N VAL A 173 0.49 -11.62 -10.39
CA VAL A 173 0.26 -11.53 -8.94
C VAL A 173 -0.84 -10.54 -8.60
N SER A 174 -1.92 -11.10 -8.07
CA SER A 174 -2.96 -10.35 -7.38
C SER A 174 -2.97 -10.62 -5.87
N MET A 175 -3.53 -9.67 -5.12
CA MET A 175 -3.58 -9.71 -3.66
C MET A 175 -5.00 -9.42 -3.17
N ALA A 176 -5.48 -10.26 -2.24
CA ALA A 176 -6.76 -10.06 -1.58
C ALA A 176 -6.61 -10.11 -0.06
N MET A 177 -7.30 -9.23 0.64
CA MET A 177 -7.33 -9.20 2.10
C MET A 177 -8.71 -8.87 2.61
N GLY A 178 -9.17 -9.59 3.63
CA GLY A 178 -10.52 -9.46 4.18
C GLY A 178 -10.57 -9.56 5.70
N TRP A 179 -11.72 -9.17 6.25
CA TRP A 179 -12.04 -9.24 7.67
C TRP A 179 -13.43 -9.79 7.89
N ASN A 180 -13.52 -10.75 8.81
CA ASN A 180 -14.75 -11.26 9.41
C ASN A 180 -14.90 -10.67 10.81
N PHE A 181 -16.02 -10.03 11.09
CA PHE A 181 -16.28 -9.42 12.40
C PHE A 181 -17.79 -9.32 12.71
N VAL A 182 -18.10 -9.20 13.99
CA VAL A 182 -19.46 -8.98 14.48
C VAL A 182 -19.61 -7.53 14.88
N LEU A 183 -20.69 -6.89 14.43
CA LEU A 183 -21.11 -5.58 14.95
C LEU A 183 -22.33 -5.73 15.84
N GLY A 184 -22.24 -5.28 17.07
CA GLY A 184 -23.39 -5.06 17.95
C GLY A 184 -24.30 -3.96 17.41
N VAL A 185 -25.53 -3.89 17.96
CA VAL A 185 -26.52 -2.87 17.55
C VAL A 185 -25.98 -1.47 17.80
N GLY A 186 -25.92 -0.66 16.74
CA GLY A 186 -25.41 0.71 16.76
C GLY A 186 -23.88 0.83 16.83
N GLU A 187 -23.14 -0.27 16.74
CA GLU A 187 -21.68 -0.23 16.60
C GLU A 187 -21.27 0.09 15.16
N THR A 188 -20.12 0.74 15.05
CA THR A 188 -19.51 1.11 13.76
C THR A 188 -18.14 0.46 13.63
N ALA A 189 -17.88 -0.24 12.53
CA ALA A 189 -16.54 -0.63 12.12
C ALA A 189 -15.96 0.40 11.15
N VAL A 190 -14.67 0.66 11.29
CA VAL A 190 -13.84 1.35 10.31
C VAL A 190 -12.74 0.39 9.87
N LEU A 191 -12.81 -0.04 8.62
CA LEU A 191 -11.74 -0.78 7.95
C LEU A 191 -10.89 0.19 7.14
N THR A 192 -9.59 -0.05 7.12
CA THR A 192 -8.67 0.67 6.24
C THR A 192 -7.79 -0.35 5.55
N PHE A 193 -7.81 -0.34 4.22
CA PHE A 193 -6.84 -1.00 3.36
C PHE A 193 -5.82 0.04 2.91
N ASN A 194 -4.54 -0.29 3.01
CA ASN A 194 -3.44 0.61 2.67
C ASN A 194 -2.47 -0.09 1.72
N LEU A 195 -2.21 0.57 0.59
CA LEU A 195 -1.24 0.14 -0.41
C LEU A 195 -0.09 1.13 -0.49
N THR A 196 1.12 0.61 -0.37
CA THR A 196 2.34 1.41 -0.14
C THR A 196 3.54 0.71 -0.77
N ILE A 197 4.56 1.48 -1.18
CA ILE A 197 5.86 0.95 -1.65
C ILE A 197 6.86 0.73 -0.51
N THR A 198 6.51 1.13 0.71
CA THR A 198 7.30 0.93 1.92
C THR A 198 6.66 -0.13 2.80
N GLU A 199 7.46 -1.07 3.30
CA GLU A 199 7.02 -2.14 4.18
C GLU A 199 6.27 -1.59 5.41
N PRO A 200 5.01 -1.99 5.63
CA PRO A 200 4.22 -1.54 6.77
C PRO A 200 4.53 -2.35 8.04
N THR A 201 4.17 -1.82 9.21
CA THR A 201 4.23 -2.60 10.46
C THR A 201 3.00 -3.49 10.59
N GLY A 202 3.17 -4.74 11.02
CA GLY A 202 2.06 -5.67 11.27
C GLY A 202 1.99 -6.76 10.20
N PHE A 203 0.78 -7.27 9.95
CA PHE A 203 0.55 -8.23 8.86
C PHE A 203 0.41 -7.51 7.52
N PHE A 204 1.06 -8.04 6.49
CA PHE A 204 0.97 -7.52 5.13
C PHE A 204 1.15 -8.62 4.09
N LEU A 205 0.64 -8.33 2.89
CA LEU A 205 0.99 -9.01 1.64
C LEU A 205 1.94 -8.10 0.88
N ARG A 206 2.86 -8.68 0.12
CA ARG A 206 3.78 -7.97 -0.76
C ARG A 206 3.73 -8.61 -2.12
N HIS A 207 3.49 -7.80 -3.13
CA HIS A 207 3.74 -8.10 -4.53
C HIS A 207 5.07 -7.42 -4.90
N PHE A 208 6.02 -8.15 -5.46
CA PHE A 208 7.28 -7.61 -5.95
C PHE A 208 7.76 -8.31 -7.23
N ASP A 209 8.62 -7.63 -7.98
CA ASP A 209 9.23 -8.12 -9.20
C ASP A 209 10.77 -8.12 -9.07
N PRO A 210 11.42 -9.30 -9.00
CA PRO A 210 12.87 -9.41 -8.90
C PRO A 210 13.63 -8.98 -10.17
N GLU A 211 12.95 -8.97 -11.31
CA GLU A 211 13.52 -8.70 -12.63
C GLU A 211 13.22 -7.26 -13.11
N SER A 212 12.36 -6.52 -12.38
CA SER A 212 12.07 -5.11 -12.64
C SER A 212 13.38 -4.33 -12.77
N ILE A 213 13.53 -3.67 -13.92
CA ILE A 213 14.73 -2.89 -14.25
C ILE A 213 14.39 -1.41 -14.25
N ALA A 214 15.20 -0.63 -13.54
CA ALA A 214 15.15 0.82 -13.52
C ALA A 214 15.43 1.45 -14.91
N GLY A 215 14.51 1.36 -15.86
CA GLY A 215 14.46 2.14 -17.11
C GLY A 215 15.55 1.92 -18.17
N ASP A 216 16.51 1.01 -17.98
CA ASP A 216 17.52 0.63 -18.98
C ASP A 216 18.04 -0.81 -18.71
N VAL A 217 18.25 -1.60 -19.77
CA VAL A 217 18.84 -2.96 -19.76
C VAL A 217 20.22 -3.00 -19.08
N PHE A 218 20.87 -1.84 -18.92
CA PHE A 218 22.17 -1.71 -18.25
C PHE A 218 22.10 -1.28 -16.78
N ASN A 219 20.92 -0.97 -16.24
CA ASN A 219 20.76 -0.67 -14.82
C ASN A 219 20.53 -1.95 -14.01
N PRO A 220 20.98 -2.00 -12.75
CA PRO A 220 20.63 -3.09 -11.85
C PRO A 220 19.10 -3.15 -11.65
N PRO A 221 18.56 -4.33 -11.27
CA PRO A 221 17.16 -4.45 -10.89
C PRO A 221 16.79 -3.42 -9.83
N ASP A 222 15.58 -2.87 -9.91
CA ASP A 222 15.08 -1.93 -8.90
C ASP A 222 14.69 -2.72 -7.64
N PRO A 223 15.48 -2.64 -6.54
CA PRO A 223 15.14 -3.36 -5.32
C PRO A 223 13.85 -2.83 -4.66
N ASP A 224 13.37 -1.66 -5.08
CA ASP A 224 12.22 -0.97 -4.52
C ASP A 224 10.91 -1.25 -5.29
N ALA A 225 10.93 -2.12 -6.30
CA ALA A 225 9.77 -2.57 -7.07
C ALA A 225 8.82 -3.46 -6.24
N ASN A 226 8.14 -2.85 -5.28
CA ASN A 226 7.30 -3.53 -4.30
C ASN A 226 5.98 -2.79 -4.09
N VAL A 227 4.91 -3.54 -3.99
CA VAL A 227 3.60 -3.09 -3.52
C VAL A 227 3.23 -3.90 -2.29
N TYR A 228 3.03 -3.22 -1.17
CA TYR A 228 2.60 -3.83 0.08
C TYR A 228 1.12 -3.52 0.33
N LEU A 229 0.31 -4.55 0.53
CA LEU A 229 -1.06 -4.45 1.02
C LEU A 229 -1.10 -4.75 2.52
N SER A 230 -1.63 -3.81 3.29
CA SER A 230 -1.94 -4.02 4.71
C SER A 230 -3.36 -3.55 5.02
N SER A 231 -3.91 -4.02 6.14
CA SER A 231 -5.20 -3.51 6.61
C SER A 231 -5.33 -3.46 8.12
N SER A 232 -6.29 -2.68 8.58
CA SER A 232 -6.69 -2.61 9.98
C SER A 232 -8.20 -2.52 10.13
N LEU A 233 -8.73 -3.20 11.14
CA LEU A 233 -10.11 -3.10 11.59
C LEU A 233 -10.14 -2.39 12.96
N ARG A 234 -10.97 -1.35 13.07
CA ARG A 234 -11.28 -0.71 14.34
C ARG A 234 -12.78 -0.67 14.56
N ILE A 235 -13.24 -1.22 15.68
CA ILE A 235 -14.60 -1.04 16.19
C ILE A 235 -14.49 -0.14 17.42
N PRO A 236 -14.78 1.17 17.32
CA PRO A 236 -14.77 2.04 18.48
C PRO A 236 -15.83 1.58 19.48
N GLU A 237 -15.44 1.54 20.76
CA GLU A 237 -16.36 1.24 21.85
C GLU A 237 -17.62 2.12 21.75
N PRO A 238 -18.83 1.54 21.86
CA PRO A 238 -20.05 2.31 21.76
C PRO A 238 -20.07 3.40 22.84
N PHE A 239 -20.30 4.66 22.41
CA PHE A 239 -20.32 5.84 23.28
C PHE A 239 -21.24 5.66 24.50
N THR A 240 -22.31 4.87 24.35
CA THR A 240 -23.27 4.52 25.41
C THR A 240 -22.62 3.83 26.59
N THR A 241 -21.70 2.88 26.37
CA THR A 241 -21.04 2.14 27.46
C THR A 241 -20.10 3.05 28.24
N THR A 242 -19.33 3.87 27.53
CA THR A 242 -18.44 4.88 28.14
C THR A 242 -19.24 5.90 28.95
N MET A 243 -20.37 6.38 28.42
CA MET A 243 -21.26 7.32 29.12
C MET A 243 -21.97 6.69 30.31
N LEU A 244 -22.40 5.43 30.23
CA LEU A 244 -23.01 4.70 31.36
C LEU A 244 -22.01 4.50 32.49
N LEU A 245 -20.77 4.13 32.18
CA LEU A 245 -19.69 4.00 33.16
C LEU A 245 -19.37 5.34 33.81
N LEU A 246 -19.29 6.42 33.01
CA LEU A 246 -19.06 7.77 33.52
C LEU A 246 -20.22 8.21 34.43
N ALA A 247 -21.47 8.07 33.97
CA ALA A 247 -22.67 8.45 34.72
C ALA A 247 -22.82 7.63 36.00
N GLY A 248 -22.60 6.32 35.94
CA GLY A 248 -22.57 5.42 37.10
C GLY A 248 -21.49 5.82 38.11
N GLY A 249 -20.29 6.18 37.63
CA GLY A 249 -19.21 6.71 38.45
C GLY A 249 -19.60 8.00 39.18
N TYR A 250 -20.24 8.94 38.48
CA TYR A 250 -20.73 10.19 39.08
C TYR A 250 -21.81 9.94 40.14
N ILE A 251 -22.77 9.05 39.88
CA ILE A 251 -23.81 8.69 40.85
C ILE A 251 -23.19 8.02 42.08
N GLY A 252 -22.22 7.11 41.89
CA GLY A 252 -21.48 6.47 42.97
C GLY A 252 -20.72 7.47 43.85
N LEU A 253 -20.05 8.44 43.24
CA LEU A 253 -19.31 9.50 43.95
C LEU A 253 -20.25 10.39 44.79
N LEU A 254 -21.40 10.77 44.22
CA LEU A 254 -22.43 11.54 44.93
C LEU A 254 -23.03 10.73 46.09
N GLY A 255 -23.25 9.43 45.89
CA GLY A 255 -23.73 8.51 46.93
C GLY A 255 -22.74 8.37 48.09
N PHE A 256 -21.44 8.25 47.79
CA PHE A 256 -20.38 8.15 48.79
C PHE A 256 -20.25 9.42 49.63
N ASN A 257 -20.26 10.60 48.99
CA ASN A 257 -20.20 11.88 49.68
C ASN A 257 -21.40 12.10 50.62
N ARG A 258 -22.60 11.65 50.22
CA ARG A 258 -23.78 11.70 51.10
C ARG A 258 -23.66 10.76 52.30
N ARG A 259 -23.02 9.60 52.16
CA ARG A 259 -22.83 8.65 53.27
C ARG A 259 -21.78 9.13 54.27
N ARG A 260 -20.72 9.80 53.81
CA ARG A 260 -19.67 10.37 54.67
C ARG A 260 -20.17 11.54 55.53
N ASN A 261 -21.17 12.28 55.05
CA ASN A 261 -21.70 13.47 55.73
C ASN A 261 -22.95 13.19 56.58
N ARG A 262 -23.26 11.93 56.90
CA ARG A 262 -24.32 11.61 57.88
C ARG A 262 -23.73 11.68 59.30
N PRO A 263 -24.28 12.54 60.18
CA PRO A 263 -23.84 12.66 61.58
C PRO A 263 -24.19 11.43 62.42
#